data_AF-A0A2E3SMK8-F1
#
_entry.id   AF-A0A2E3SMK8-F1
#
_cell.length_a   1.000
_cell.length_b   1.000
_cell.length_c   1.000
_cell.angle_alpha   90.00
_cell.angle_beta   90.00
_cell.angle_gamma   90.00
#
_symmetry.space_group_name_H-M   'P 1'
#
loop_
_entity.id
_entity.type
_entity.pdbx_description
1 polymer ?
#
loop_
_entity_poly.entity_id
_entity_poly.type
_entity_poly.pdbx_seq_one_letter_code
_entity_poly.pdbx_strand_id
1 'polypeptide(L)'
;MLKQVLFSLIFVLIIGTVNGQSNEETLKAFVADTKVELGELDPGLPIGTIADVFKEKAAESFSITPETIANAIKSAEDYELVYIIVDDHTIVKITDIMKRQASGYWKTKVPFGEAYIQKAQALTKKEDYINNLLGVNPQKIKTMFVFKKK
;
A
#
# COMPACT_ATOMS: atom_id res chain seq x y z
N MET A 1 -1.31 32.72 60.57
CA MET A 1 -1.44 33.21 59.18
C MET A 1 -0.40 32.51 58.33
N LEU A 2 -0.88 31.92 57.24
CA LEU A 2 -0.24 31.36 56.03
C LEU A 2 1.08 30.56 56.09
N LYS A 3 0.90 29.29 55.71
CA LYS A 3 1.86 28.24 55.41
C LYS A 3 2.42 28.37 53.98
N GLN A 4 3.67 27.93 53.83
CA GLN A 4 4.19 27.05 52.77
C GLN A 4 4.63 27.62 51.39
N VAL A 5 5.93 27.43 51.17
CA VAL A 5 6.58 26.74 50.03
C VAL A 5 6.36 27.33 48.63
N LEU A 6 7.35 28.08 48.17
CA LEU A 6 7.53 28.46 46.77
C LEU A 6 8.11 27.26 46.00
N PHE A 7 7.23 26.47 45.38
CA PHE A 7 7.60 25.38 44.48
C PHE A 7 7.89 25.96 43.09
N SER A 8 9.17 26.07 42.73
CA SER A 8 9.57 26.52 41.39
C SER A 8 9.37 25.37 40.41
N LEU A 9 8.30 25.46 39.61
CA LEU A 9 7.95 24.50 38.57
C LEU A 9 8.76 24.83 37.30
N ILE A 10 9.92 24.19 37.15
CA ILE A 10 10.67 24.20 35.89
C ILE A 10 9.94 23.26 34.92
N PHE A 11 9.16 23.83 34.02
CA PHE A 11 8.51 23.12 32.92
C PHE A 11 9.49 23.06 31.75
N VAL A 12 10.33 22.02 31.69
CA VAL A 12 11.12 21.74 30.49
C VAL A 12 10.18 21.19 29.42
N LEU A 13 9.75 22.06 28.51
CA LEU A 13 9.13 21.67 27.25
C LEU A 13 10.21 21.04 26.37
N ILE A 14 10.33 19.72 26.43
CA ILE A 14 10.99 18.95 25.37
C ILE A 14 10.06 19.04 24.15
N ILE A 15 10.34 19.98 23.26
CA ILE A 15 9.77 19.97 21.91
C ILE A 15 10.40 18.77 21.20
N GLY A 16 9.76 17.62 21.30
CA GLY A 16 10.06 16.50 20.42
C GLY A 16 9.69 16.92 19.00
N THR A 17 10.68 17.03 18.11
CA THR A 17 10.43 17.15 16.68
C THR A 17 9.76 15.87 16.21
N VAL A 18 8.45 15.94 15.97
CA VAL A 18 7.71 14.86 15.31
C VAL A 18 8.08 14.91 13.83
N ASN A 19 9.17 14.23 13.45
CA ASN A 19 9.48 14.01 12.03
C ASN A 19 8.47 12.98 11.49
N GLY A 20 7.25 13.41 11.18
CA GLY A 20 6.31 12.64 10.39
C GLY A 20 6.69 12.73 8.92
N GLN A 21 7.19 11.64 8.35
CA GLN A 21 7.37 11.51 6.89
C GLN A 21 6.02 11.73 6.20
N SER A 22 6.01 12.45 5.07
CA SER A 22 4.77 12.73 4.35
C SER A 22 4.18 11.46 3.72
N ASN A 23 2.88 11.47 3.42
CA ASN A 23 2.24 10.36 2.69
C ASN A 23 2.91 10.13 1.33
N GLU A 24 3.30 11.21 0.65
CA GLU A 24 3.99 11.15 -0.64
C GLU A 24 5.35 10.46 -0.51
N GLU A 25 6.17 10.89 0.45
CA GLU A 25 7.48 10.29 0.71
C GLU A 25 7.33 8.80 1.08
N THR A 26 6.32 8.47 1.88
CA THR A 26 6.03 7.08 2.29
C THR A 26 5.66 6.23 1.08
N LEU A 27 4.77 6.71 0.20
CA LEU A 27 4.34 5.98 -0.99
C LEU A 27 5.45 5.86 -2.04
N LYS A 28 6.26 6.92 -2.23
CA LYS A 28 7.45 6.87 -3.09
C LYS A 28 8.45 5.83 -2.61
N ALA A 29 8.72 5.76 -1.30
CA ALA A 29 9.56 4.73 -0.72
C ALA A 29 8.96 3.33 -0.92
N PHE A 30 7.64 3.19 -0.76
CA PHE A 30 6.94 1.90 -0.89
C PHE A 30 7.07 1.25 -2.28
N VAL A 31 7.16 2.07 -3.33
CA VAL A 31 7.29 1.59 -4.72
C VAL A 31 8.68 1.80 -5.31
N ALA A 32 9.66 2.23 -4.50
CA ALA A 32 11.00 2.59 -4.99
C ALA A 32 11.69 1.44 -5.75
N ASP A 33 11.45 0.19 -5.32
CA ASP A 33 12.03 -1.01 -5.94
C ASP A 33 11.63 -1.17 -7.42
N THR A 34 10.49 -0.60 -7.84
CA THR A 34 10.06 -0.61 -9.26
C THR A 34 11.00 0.18 -10.17
N LYS A 35 11.83 1.08 -9.59
CA LYS A 35 12.68 2.03 -10.32
C LYS A 35 11.87 2.83 -11.35
N VAL A 36 10.62 3.12 -11.03
CA VAL A 36 9.73 3.96 -11.83
C VAL A 36 9.77 5.38 -11.26
N GLU A 37 9.94 6.36 -12.14
CA GLU A 37 9.88 7.77 -11.76
C GLU A 37 8.41 8.20 -11.64
N LEU A 38 8.00 8.58 -10.43
CA LEU A 38 6.60 8.93 -10.12
C LEU A 38 6.26 10.42 -10.31
N GLY A 39 7.25 11.31 -10.45
CA GLY A 39 6.99 12.75 -10.44
C GLY A 39 6.42 13.25 -9.09
N GLU A 40 5.64 14.33 -9.14
CA GLU A 40 4.83 14.81 -8.01
C GLU A 40 3.54 13.98 -7.90
N LEU A 41 3.13 13.64 -6.68
CA LEU A 41 1.88 12.94 -6.44
C LEU A 41 0.76 13.94 -6.14
N ASP A 42 -0.45 13.71 -6.65
CA ASP A 42 -1.62 14.50 -6.28
C ASP A 42 -1.87 14.31 -4.77
N PRO A 43 -1.83 15.37 -3.93
CA PRO A 43 -2.04 15.25 -2.49
C PRO A 43 -3.41 14.69 -2.09
N GLY A 44 -4.43 14.86 -2.94
CA GLY A 44 -5.77 14.31 -2.74
C GLY A 44 -5.88 12.84 -3.13
N LEU A 45 -5.12 12.41 -4.15
CA LEU A 45 -5.19 11.07 -4.73
C LEU A 45 -3.80 10.48 -5.07
N PRO A 46 -2.86 10.41 -4.11
CA PRO A 46 -1.49 10.03 -4.41
C PRO A 46 -1.35 8.58 -4.90
N ILE A 47 -2.17 7.65 -4.40
CA ILE A 47 -2.24 6.27 -4.93
C ILE A 47 -2.84 6.26 -6.33
N GLY A 48 -3.81 7.13 -6.62
CA GLY A 48 -4.36 7.31 -7.97
C GLY A 48 -3.28 7.74 -8.97
N THR A 49 -2.45 8.73 -8.62
CA THR A 49 -1.31 9.13 -9.44
C THR A 49 -0.35 7.96 -9.71
N ILE A 50 -0.03 7.17 -8.68
CA ILE A 50 0.82 5.98 -8.84
C ILE A 50 0.17 4.97 -9.79
N ALA A 51 -1.16 4.78 -9.70
CA ALA A 51 -1.89 3.88 -10.59
C ALA A 51 -1.74 4.28 -12.05
N ASP A 52 -1.81 5.57 -12.36
CA ASP A 52 -1.63 6.08 -13.72
C ASP A 52 -0.21 5.84 -14.23
N VAL A 53 0.80 6.12 -13.41
CA VAL A 53 2.19 5.82 -13.78
C VAL A 53 2.39 4.31 -13.98
N PHE A 54 1.82 3.47 -13.13
CA PHE A 54 1.93 2.02 -13.24
C PHE A 54 1.28 1.47 -14.51
N LYS A 55 0.14 2.03 -14.95
CA LYS A 55 -0.48 1.66 -16.23
C LYS A 55 0.46 1.88 -17.42
N GLU A 56 1.30 2.91 -17.36
CA GLU A 56 2.24 3.21 -18.44
C GLU A 56 3.56 2.46 -18.34
N LYS A 57 4.02 2.15 -17.12
CA LYS A 57 5.40 1.70 -16.87
C LYS A 57 5.52 0.25 -16.44
N ALA A 58 4.42 -0.39 -16.03
CA ALA A 58 4.43 -1.82 -15.71
C ALA A 58 4.74 -2.65 -16.96
N ALA A 59 5.34 -3.82 -16.76
CA ALA A 59 5.60 -4.74 -17.85
C ALA A 59 4.29 -5.31 -18.40
N GLU A 60 3.38 -5.69 -17.50
CA GLU A 60 2.03 -6.12 -17.82
C GLU A 60 1.06 -5.67 -16.71
N SER A 61 -0.24 -5.70 -17.02
CA SER A 61 -1.30 -5.47 -16.05
C SER A 61 -2.47 -6.43 -16.24
N PHE A 62 -3.13 -6.78 -15.14
CA PHE A 62 -4.25 -7.74 -15.12
C PHE A 62 -5.42 -7.17 -14.32
N SER A 63 -6.62 -7.24 -14.89
CA SER A 63 -7.85 -6.99 -14.13
C SER A 63 -8.11 -8.15 -13.18
N ILE A 64 -8.37 -7.86 -11.90
CA ILE A 64 -8.52 -8.83 -10.83
C ILE A 64 -9.98 -8.98 -10.42
N THR A 65 -10.54 -10.14 -10.74
CA THR A 65 -11.86 -10.61 -10.30
C THR A 65 -11.73 -12.01 -9.69
N PRO A 66 -12.76 -12.55 -9.02
CA PRO A 66 -12.75 -13.95 -8.55
C PRO A 66 -12.44 -14.97 -9.66
N GLU A 67 -12.77 -14.66 -10.91
CA GLU A 67 -12.56 -15.51 -12.07
C GLU A 67 -11.14 -15.41 -12.64
N THR A 68 -10.49 -14.24 -12.53
CA THR A 68 -9.20 -13.98 -13.18
C THR A 68 -8.00 -14.05 -12.23
N ILE A 69 -8.21 -13.85 -10.92
CA ILE A 69 -7.13 -13.72 -9.93
C ILE A 69 -6.19 -14.94 -9.90
N ALA A 70 -6.70 -16.15 -10.10
CA ALA A 70 -5.88 -17.36 -10.10
C ALA A 70 -4.85 -17.34 -11.24
N ASN A 71 -5.27 -16.93 -12.44
CA ASN A 71 -4.39 -16.81 -13.59
C ASN A 71 -3.44 -15.63 -13.44
N ALA A 72 -3.92 -14.49 -12.93
CA ALA A 72 -3.07 -13.33 -12.68
C ALA A 72 -1.95 -13.63 -11.68
N ILE A 73 -2.25 -14.32 -10.56
CA ILE A 73 -1.24 -14.77 -9.60
C ILE A 73 -0.23 -15.70 -10.28
N LYS A 74 -0.70 -16.65 -11.08
CA LYS A 74 0.19 -17.59 -11.79
C LYS A 74 1.12 -16.86 -12.76
N SER A 75 0.60 -15.94 -13.56
CA SER A 75 1.43 -15.13 -14.47
C SER A 75 2.43 -14.25 -13.73
N ALA A 76 2.07 -13.77 -12.53
CA ALA A 76 2.93 -12.93 -11.72
C ALA A 76 4.10 -13.68 -11.05
N GLU A 77 4.09 -15.03 -11.03
CA GLU A 77 5.21 -15.84 -10.51
C GLU A 77 6.52 -15.62 -11.29
N ASP A 78 6.42 -15.23 -12.57
CA ASP A 78 7.58 -14.96 -13.43
C ASP A 78 8.15 -13.54 -13.27
N TYR A 79 7.60 -12.74 -12.34
CA TYR A 79 7.95 -11.34 -12.13
C TYR A 79 8.53 -11.10 -10.73
N GLU A 80 9.39 -10.08 -10.61
CA GLU A 80 10.09 -9.80 -9.35
C GLU A 80 9.23 -8.99 -8.39
N LEU A 81 8.51 -7.99 -8.91
CA LEU A 81 7.67 -7.12 -8.13
C LEU A 81 6.25 -7.16 -8.65
N VAL A 82 5.32 -7.33 -7.72
CA VAL A 82 3.89 -7.42 -8.03
C VAL A 82 3.14 -6.48 -7.11
N TYR A 83 2.39 -5.57 -7.71
CA TYR A 83 1.55 -4.62 -7.01
C TYR A 83 0.09 -4.81 -7.42
N ILE A 84 -0.84 -4.56 -6.50
CA ILE A 84 -2.27 -4.51 -6.82
C ILE A 84 -2.81 -3.17 -6.31
N ILE A 85 -3.46 -2.41 -7.18
CA ILE A 85 -4.15 -1.18 -6.80
C ILE A 85 -5.66 -1.43 -6.84
N VAL A 86 -6.35 -1.01 -5.78
CA VAL A 86 -7.81 -1.02 -5.68
C VAL A 86 -8.31 0.41 -5.81
N ASP A 87 -9.03 0.66 -6.89
CA ASP A 87 -9.38 1.99 -7.41
C ASP A 87 -8.15 2.94 -7.38
N ASP A 88 -8.13 3.83 -6.40
CA ASP A 88 -7.23 4.97 -6.22
C ASP A 88 -6.78 5.15 -4.77
N HIS A 89 -7.14 4.24 -3.86
CA HIS A 89 -6.98 4.43 -2.41
C HIS A 89 -6.38 3.23 -1.68
N THR A 90 -6.10 2.12 -2.36
CA THR A 90 -5.33 1.02 -1.77
C THR A 90 -4.27 0.57 -2.74
N ILE A 91 -3.03 0.49 -2.28
CA ILE A 91 -1.91 -0.14 -2.99
C ILE A 91 -1.38 -1.29 -2.15
N VAL A 92 -1.24 -2.45 -2.78
CA VAL A 92 -0.74 -3.69 -2.18
C VAL A 92 0.54 -4.08 -2.89
N LYS A 93 1.57 -4.45 -2.14
CA LYS A 93 2.79 -5.12 -2.63
C LYS A 93 2.73 -6.59 -2.21
N ILE A 94 2.84 -7.52 -3.16
CA ILE A 94 2.98 -8.94 -2.83
C ILE A 94 4.42 -9.16 -2.39
N THR A 95 4.62 -9.55 -1.13
CA THR A 95 5.96 -9.74 -0.56
C THR A 95 6.41 -11.20 -0.61
N ASP A 96 5.47 -12.13 -0.65
CA ASP A 96 5.77 -13.55 -0.80
C ASP A 96 4.65 -14.23 -1.61
N ILE A 97 4.92 -14.44 -2.91
CA ILE A 97 3.98 -15.05 -3.84
C ILE A 97 3.75 -16.55 -3.56
N MET A 98 4.65 -17.19 -2.79
CA MET A 98 4.60 -18.62 -2.49
C MET A 98 3.92 -18.90 -1.15
N LYS A 99 3.96 -17.96 -0.20
CA LYS A 99 3.19 -18.02 1.05
C LYS A 99 1.72 -17.73 0.79
N ARG A 100 0.92 -18.79 0.61
CA ARG A 100 -0.49 -18.68 0.20
C ARG A 100 -1.49 -19.22 1.22
N GLN A 101 -2.66 -18.57 1.26
CA GLN A 101 -3.81 -19.00 2.04
C GLN A 101 -5.03 -19.21 1.14
N ALA A 102 -5.81 -20.25 1.39
CA ALA A 102 -7.08 -20.48 0.69
C ALA A 102 -8.07 -19.34 0.97
N SER A 103 -8.76 -18.86 -0.06
CA SER A 103 -9.81 -17.86 0.07
C SER A 103 -11.11 -18.34 -0.56
N GLY A 104 -12.19 -18.30 0.22
CA GLY A 104 -13.53 -18.68 -0.25
C GLY A 104 -14.08 -17.71 -1.30
N TYR A 105 -13.91 -16.40 -1.10
CA TYR A 105 -14.40 -15.40 -2.05
C TYR A 105 -13.63 -15.42 -3.37
N TRP A 106 -12.30 -15.47 -3.30
CA TRP A 106 -11.43 -15.48 -4.49
C TRP A 106 -11.30 -16.86 -5.14
N LYS A 107 -11.89 -17.90 -4.54
CA LYS A 107 -11.92 -19.30 -5.03
C LYS A 107 -10.54 -19.86 -5.41
N THR A 108 -9.48 -19.34 -4.80
CA THR A 108 -8.09 -19.76 -5.03
C THR A 108 -7.24 -19.53 -3.79
N LYS A 109 -5.98 -19.98 -3.83
CA LYS A 109 -4.98 -19.63 -2.84
C LYS A 109 -4.36 -18.27 -3.20
N VAL A 110 -4.44 -17.31 -2.30
CA VAL A 110 -3.91 -15.95 -2.51
C VAL A 110 -2.65 -15.73 -1.67
N PRO A 111 -1.66 -14.97 -2.15
CA PRO A 111 -0.39 -14.79 -1.46
C PRO A 111 -0.45 -13.78 -0.30
N PHE A 112 0.65 -13.65 0.42
CA PHE A 112 0.86 -12.69 1.49
C PHE A 112 1.45 -11.39 0.94
N GLY A 113 1.09 -10.26 1.55
CA GLY A 113 1.59 -8.96 1.14
C GLY A 113 1.45 -7.90 2.21
N GLU A 114 1.89 -6.71 1.85
CA GLU A 114 1.73 -5.48 2.62
C GLU A 114 0.97 -4.45 1.78
N ALA A 115 0.26 -3.55 2.44
CA ALA A 115 -0.56 -2.56 1.77
C ALA A 115 -0.53 -1.22 2.50
N TYR A 116 -0.75 -0.18 1.72
CA TYR A 116 -1.18 1.12 2.22
C TYR A 116 -2.61 1.40 1.78
N ILE A 117 -3.45 1.72 2.75
CA ILE A 117 -4.85 2.08 2.55
C ILE A 117 -5.02 3.55 2.92
N GLN A 118 -5.40 4.36 1.96
CA GLN A 118 -5.71 5.77 2.13
C GLN A 118 -7.17 5.94 2.51
N LYS A 119 -7.42 6.64 3.61
CA LYS A 119 -8.75 7.10 4.01
C LYS A 119 -8.65 8.56 4.40
N ALA A 120 -9.35 9.42 3.65
CA ALA A 120 -9.14 10.87 3.72
C ALA A 120 -7.65 11.20 3.51
N GLN A 121 -7.02 11.90 4.46
CA GLN A 121 -5.60 12.26 4.42
C GLN A 121 -4.70 11.30 5.19
N ALA A 122 -5.24 10.22 5.77
CA ALA A 122 -4.46 9.26 6.54
C ALA A 122 -4.08 8.06 5.68
N LEU A 123 -2.81 7.63 5.80
CA LEU A 123 -2.29 6.43 5.17
C LEU A 123 -2.06 5.36 6.24
N THR A 124 -2.74 4.21 6.11
CA THR A 124 -2.61 3.10 7.06
C THR A 124 -1.85 1.95 6.45
N LYS A 125 -0.74 1.51 7.09
CA LYS A 125 -0.03 0.29 6.71
C LYS A 125 -0.77 -0.94 7.25
N LYS A 126 -0.88 -1.99 6.44
CA LYS A 126 -1.39 -3.31 6.85
C LYS A 126 -0.58 -4.42 6.19
N GLU A 127 -0.40 -5.54 6.88
CA GLU A 127 0.24 -6.75 6.35
C GLU A 127 -0.68 -7.94 6.58
N ASP A 128 -1.01 -8.67 5.52
CA ASP A 128 -1.97 -9.77 5.58
C ASP A 128 -1.95 -10.58 4.26
N TYR A 129 -2.75 -11.64 4.20
CA TYR A 129 -3.10 -12.26 2.94
C TYR A 129 -3.96 -11.33 2.08
N ILE A 130 -3.75 -11.39 0.77
CA ILE A 130 -4.37 -10.48 -0.19
C ILE A 130 -5.91 -10.45 -0.10
N ASN A 131 -6.55 -11.55 0.30
CA ASN A 131 -8.01 -11.54 0.49
C ASN A 131 -8.47 -10.53 1.55
N ASN A 132 -7.66 -10.31 2.59
CA ASN A 132 -7.94 -9.38 3.68
C ASN A 132 -7.49 -7.94 3.36
N LEU A 133 -6.61 -7.78 2.37
CA LEU A 133 -6.12 -6.46 1.89
C LEU A 133 -7.04 -5.88 0.82
N LEU A 134 -7.50 -6.70 -0.14
CA LEU A 134 -8.39 -6.28 -1.23
C LEU A 134 -9.86 -6.17 -0.81
N GLY A 135 -10.25 -6.86 0.26
CA GLY A 135 -11.64 -6.96 0.70
C GLY A 135 -12.54 -7.70 -0.28
N VAL A 136 -13.85 -7.64 -0.01
CA VAL A 136 -14.90 -8.37 -0.73
C VAL A 136 -15.88 -7.35 -1.31
N ASN A 137 -15.42 -6.55 -2.27
CA ASN A 137 -16.29 -5.63 -2.99
C ASN A 137 -16.13 -5.83 -4.50
N PRO A 138 -17.11 -6.43 -5.19
CA PRO A 138 -17.01 -6.71 -6.62
C PRO A 138 -17.09 -5.44 -7.49
N GLN A 139 -17.65 -4.34 -6.99
CA GLN A 139 -17.76 -3.07 -7.73
C GLN A 139 -16.43 -2.30 -7.79
N LYS A 140 -15.47 -2.67 -6.94
CA LYS A 140 -14.15 -2.03 -6.88
C LYS A 140 -13.25 -2.56 -7.97
N ILE A 141 -12.66 -1.66 -8.74
CA ILE A 141 -11.69 -2.01 -9.79
C ILE A 141 -10.40 -2.41 -9.09
N LYS A 142 -9.83 -3.54 -9.49
CA LYS A 142 -8.59 -4.06 -8.93
C LYS A 142 -7.68 -4.39 -10.08
N THR A 143 -6.53 -3.73 -10.15
CA THR A 143 -5.56 -3.95 -11.23
C THR A 143 -4.25 -4.40 -10.62
N MET A 144 -3.78 -5.56 -11.05
CA MET A 144 -2.45 -6.05 -10.74
C MET A 144 -1.47 -5.50 -11.77
N PHE A 145 -0.33 -5.00 -11.31
CA PHE A 145 0.78 -4.51 -12.12
C PHE A 145 2.01 -5.33 -11.78
N VAL A 146 2.72 -5.80 -12.80
CA VAL A 146 3.94 -6.59 -12.63
C VAL A 146 5.14 -5.88 -13.22
N PHE A 147 6.29 -5.99 -12.55
CA PHE A 147 7.54 -5.39 -12.98
C PHE A 147 8.62 -6.46 -13.09
N LYS A 148 9.34 -6.43 -14.21
CA LYS A 148 10.50 -7.30 -14.45
C LYS A 148 11.67 -6.84 -13.60
N LYS A 149 12.57 -7.78 -13.32
CA LYS A 149 13.90 -7.45 -12.82
C LYS A 149 14.63 -6.60 -13.84
N LYS A 150 14.89 -5.34 -13.48
CA LYS A 150 15.76 -4.42 -14.23
C LYS A 150 17.20 -4.57 -13.77
#